data_AF-A0A3C0B4E3-F1
#
_entry.id   AF-A0A3C0B4E3-F1
#
_cell.length_a   1.000
_cell.length_b   1.000
_cell.length_c   1.000
_cell.angle_alpha   90.00
_cell.angle_beta   90.00
_cell.angle_gamma   90.00
#
_symmetry.space_group_name_H-M   'P 1'
#
loop_
_entity.id
_entity.type
_entity.pdbx_description
1 polymer ?
#
loop_
_entity_poly.entity_id
_entity_poly.type
_entity_poly.pdbx_seq_one_letter_code
_entity_poly.pdbx_strand_id
1 'polypeptide(L)'
;MRKFIYGIYLVILYSHSAIAQPADTLTLTVVSVNDMHARIDHFPGFISWMDSIRECNEHVLLFSAGDNFTGNPVVDQYPDKGYPMIQLMNLAGLIFRP
;
A
#
# COMPACT_ATOMS: atom_id res chain seq x y z
N MET A 1 45.50 1.87 45.28
CA MET A 1 45.77 1.71 43.83
C MET A 1 44.86 0.69 43.14
N ARG A 2 44.70 -0.56 43.63
CA ARG A 2 43.80 -1.57 43.00
C ARG A 2 42.34 -1.14 42.80
N LYS A 3 41.73 -0.43 43.76
CA LYS A 3 40.33 0.05 43.66
C LYS A 3 40.10 1.06 42.53
N PHE A 4 41.14 1.83 42.17
CA PHE A 4 41.09 2.80 41.09
C PHE A 4 41.13 2.11 39.71
N ILE A 5 41.88 1.00 39.61
CA ILE A 5 42.00 0.18 38.40
C ILE A 5 40.68 -0.55 38.09
N TYR A 6 39.99 -1.07 39.12
CA TYR A 6 38.67 -1.70 38.94
C TYR A 6 37.59 -0.70 38.50
N GLY A 7 37.65 0.55 38.98
CA GLY A 7 36.75 1.61 38.54
C GLY A 7 36.92 1.97 37.06
N ILE A 8 38.16 2.02 36.57
CA ILE A 8 38.47 2.25 35.15
C ILE A 8 37.99 1.08 34.28
N TYR A 9 38.17 -0.16 34.72
CA TYR A 9 37.67 -1.34 34.01
C TYR A 9 36.14 -1.36 33.88
N LEU A 10 35.43 -0.92 34.92
CA LEU A 10 33.96 -0.84 34.92
C LEU A 10 33.43 0.21 33.92
N VAL A 11 34.10 1.36 33.82
CA VAL A 11 33.74 2.43 32.87
C VAL A 11 34.00 2.00 31.42
N ILE A 12 35.11 1.31 31.16
CA ILE A 12 35.44 0.81 29.82
C ILE A 12 34.42 -0.25 29.35
N LEU A 13 33.90 -1.09 30.25
CA LEU A 13 32.87 -2.10 29.93
C LEU A 13 31.50 -1.48 29.58
N TYR A 14 31.13 -0.35 30.20
CA TYR A 14 29.87 0.34 29.90
C TYR A 14 29.90 1.12 28.59
N SER A 15 31.07 1.58 28.15
CA SER A 15 31.21 2.40 26.93
C SER A 15 31.07 1.64 25.61
N HIS A 16 30.99 0.30 25.62
CA HIS A 16 30.98 -0.53 24.39
C HIS A 16 29.58 -0.93 23.90
N SER A 17 28.51 -0.38 24.47
CA SER A 17 27.13 -0.75 24.09
C SER A 17 26.42 0.37 23.31
N ALA A 18 27.06 0.94 22.30
CA ALA A 18 26.34 1.63 21.24
C ALA A 18 25.88 0.59 20.21
N ILE A 19 24.86 -0.18 20.57
CA ILE A 19 24.17 -1.07 19.62
C ILE A 19 23.44 -0.13 18.65
N ALA A 20 23.87 -0.09 17.40
CA ALA A 20 23.10 0.55 16.34
C ALA A 20 21.70 -0.07 16.33
N GLN A 21 20.67 0.70 16.66
CA GLN A 21 19.30 0.22 16.46
C GLN A 21 19.14 -0.09 14.97
N PRO A 22 18.56 -1.25 14.61
CA PRO A 22 18.19 -1.50 13.22
C PRO A 22 17.30 -0.33 12.78
N ALA A 23 17.63 0.28 11.63
CA ALA A 23 16.78 1.32 11.07
C ALA A 23 15.40 0.73 10.78
N ASP A 24 14.35 1.37 11.27
CA ASP A 24 12.97 0.98 10.98
C ASP A 24 12.79 0.99 9.45
N THR A 25 12.72 -0.21 8.87
CA THR A 25 12.58 -0.40 7.43
C THR A 25 11.11 -0.68 7.14
N LEU A 26 10.48 0.19 6.37
CA LEU A 26 9.11 0.05 5.92
C LEU A 26 9.08 -0.64 4.55
N THR A 27 8.38 -1.77 4.43
CA THR A 27 8.09 -2.38 3.13
C THR A 27 6.73 -1.89 2.63
N LEU A 28 6.70 -1.34 1.41
CA LEU A 28 5.51 -0.80 0.78
C LEU A 28 5.22 -1.52 -0.53
N THR A 29 4.04 -2.12 -0.63
CA THR A 29 3.57 -2.78 -1.85
C THR A 29 2.76 -1.79 -2.68
N VAL A 30 3.26 -1.48 -3.88
CA VAL A 30 2.60 -0.54 -4.79
C VAL A 30 1.97 -1.30 -5.95
N VAL A 31 0.67 -1.14 -6.12
CA VAL A 31 -0.11 -1.65 -7.25
C VAL A 31 -0.57 -0.46 -8.08
N SER A 32 -0.34 -0.52 -9.39
CA SER A 32 -0.75 0.53 -10.32
C SER A 32 -1.52 -0.09 -11.48
N VAL A 33 -2.63 0.52 -11.85
CA VAL A 33 -3.47 0.13 -13.00
C VAL A 33 -3.67 1.32 -13.94
N ASN A 34 -3.94 1.05 -15.21
CA ASN A 34 -4.21 2.06 -16.23
C ASN A 34 -5.19 1.51 -17.27
N ASP A 35 -5.81 2.40 -18.05
CA ASP A 35 -6.57 2.05 -19.26
C ASP A 35 -7.66 1.00 -19.01
N MET A 36 -8.40 1.15 -17.91
CA MET A 36 -9.51 0.25 -17.60
C MET A 36 -10.63 0.36 -18.62
N HIS A 37 -10.80 1.54 -19.23
CA HIS A 37 -11.65 1.79 -20.40
C HIS A 37 -13.05 1.14 -20.27
N ALA A 38 -13.70 1.37 -19.13
CA ALA A 38 -15.01 0.84 -18.75
C ALA A 38 -15.18 -0.70 -18.82
N ARG A 39 -14.09 -1.48 -18.73
CA ARG A 39 -14.12 -2.95 -18.71
C ARG A 39 -14.54 -3.48 -17.34
N ILE A 40 -15.84 -3.63 -17.14
CA ILE A 40 -16.43 -4.05 -15.86
C ILE A 40 -16.59 -5.56 -15.67
N ASP A 41 -16.63 -6.35 -16.75
CA ASP A 41 -17.02 -7.77 -16.71
C ASP A 41 -16.15 -8.64 -15.79
N HIS A 42 -14.84 -8.34 -15.76
CA HIS A 42 -13.86 -9.08 -14.94
C HIS A 42 -13.38 -8.30 -13.71
N PHE A 43 -13.95 -7.11 -13.47
CA PHE A 43 -13.55 -6.26 -12.35
C PHE A 43 -13.73 -6.91 -10.96
N PRO A 44 -14.75 -7.75 -10.71
CA PRO A 44 -14.85 -8.49 -9.45
C PRO A 44 -13.63 -9.36 -9.14
N GLY A 45 -12.98 -9.92 -10.17
CA GLY A 45 -11.72 -10.65 -10.01
C GLY A 45 -10.57 -9.76 -9.57
N PHE A 46 -10.50 -8.53 -10.09
CA PHE A 46 -9.52 -7.52 -9.64
C PHE A 46 -9.74 -7.12 -8.18
N ILE A 47 -11.00 -6.95 -7.74
CA ILE A 47 -11.32 -6.68 -6.34
C ILE A 47 -10.82 -7.82 -5.45
N SER A 48 -11.17 -9.07 -5.77
CA SER A 48 -10.72 -10.24 -5.01
C SER A 48 -9.19 -10.37 -4.98
N TRP A 49 -8.50 -10.04 -6.08
CA TRP A 49 -7.04 -10.06 -6.13
C TRP A 49 -6.42 -8.98 -5.24
N MET A 50 -6.99 -7.78 -5.23
CA MET A 50 -6.56 -6.70 -4.35
C MET A 50 -6.76 -7.05 -2.87
N ASP A 51 -7.83 -7.77 -2.53
CA ASP A 51 -8.07 -8.27 -1.18
C ASP A 51 -6.96 -9.26 -0.77
N SER A 52 -6.62 -10.23 -1.63
CA SER A 52 -5.51 -11.15 -1.37
C SER A 52 -4.16 -10.45 -1.25
N ILE A 53 -3.91 -9.38 -2.01
CA ILE A 53 -2.69 -8.56 -1.85
C ILE A 53 -2.66 -7.92 -0.46
N ARG A 54 -3.78 -7.36 0.01
CA ARG A 54 -3.86 -6.73 1.33
C ARG A 54 -3.75 -7.74 2.47
N GLU A 55 -4.19 -8.98 2.29
CA GLU A 55 -4.02 -10.05 3.26
C GLU A 55 -2.54 -10.43 3.45
N CYS A 56 -1.75 -10.36 2.38
CA CYS A 56 -0.33 -10.77 2.38
C CYS A 56 0.65 -9.62 2.67
N ASN A 57 0.20 -8.35 2.70
CA ASN A 57 1.07 -7.18 2.77
C ASN A 57 0.53 -6.15 3.77
N GLU A 58 1.37 -5.71 4.71
CA GLU A 58 0.97 -4.75 5.75
C GLU A 58 0.67 -3.34 5.20
N HIS A 59 1.44 -2.88 4.21
CA HIS A 59 1.27 -1.55 3.62
C HIS A 59 1.09 -1.67 2.11
N VAL A 60 -0.12 -1.35 1.63
CA VAL A 60 -0.46 -1.41 0.21
C VAL A 60 -0.97 -0.06 -0.27
N LEU A 61 -0.41 0.44 -1.36
CA LEU A 61 -0.95 1.57 -2.11
C LEU A 61 -1.46 1.11 -3.47
N LEU A 62 -2.67 1.52 -3.81
CA LEU A 62 -3.29 1.25 -5.10
C LEU A 62 -3.50 2.57 -5.85
N PHE A 63 -3.00 2.64 -7.08
CA PHE A 63 -3.07 3.81 -7.95
C PHE A 63 -3.73 3.49 -9.30
N SER A 64 -4.38 4.49 -9.88
CA SER A 64 -4.87 4.45 -11.27
C SER A 64 -4.24 5.61 -12.04
N ALA A 65 -3.64 5.32 -13.20
CA ALA A 65 -3.07 6.32 -14.09
C ALA A 65 -4.10 7.02 -15.01
N GLY A 66 -5.38 6.64 -14.91
CA GLY A 66 -6.46 7.22 -15.72
C GLY A 66 -6.91 6.33 -16.88
N ASP A 67 -7.69 6.94 -17.77
CA ASP A 67 -8.49 6.27 -18.82
C ASP A 67 -9.39 5.15 -18.28
N ASN A 68 -10.18 5.50 -17.26
CA ASN A 68 -11.02 4.55 -16.54
C ASN A 68 -12.40 4.35 -17.17
N PHE A 69 -12.84 5.33 -17.95
CA PHE A 69 -14.19 5.45 -18.48
C PHE A 69 -14.22 5.24 -19.98
N THR A 70 -15.42 5.23 -20.57
CA THR A 70 -15.71 5.07 -22.00
C THR A 70 -15.40 3.67 -22.54
N GLY A 71 -16.27 3.17 -23.40
CA GLY A 71 -16.09 1.88 -24.08
C GLY A 71 -17.05 0.78 -23.64
N ASN A 72 -17.97 1.06 -22.71
CA ASN A 72 -19.01 0.11 -22.29
C ASN A 72 -20.36 0.83 -22.10
N PRO A 73 -21.43 0.45 -22.85
CA PRO A 73 -22.71 1.14 -22.77
C PRO A 73 -23.36 1.07 -21.39
N VAL A 74 -23.12 0.03 -20.60
CA VAL A 74 -23.64 -0.09 -19.23
C VAL A 74 -23.06 1.00 -18.33
N VAL A 75 -21.80 1.36 -18.54
CA VAL A 75 -21.11 2.43 -17.80
C VAL A 75 -21.45 3.80 -18.38
N ASP A 76 -21.42 3.91 -19.71
CA ASP A 76 -21.47 5.18 -20.43
C ASP A 76 -22.89 5.77 -20.50
N GLN A 77 -23.91 4.90 -20.52
CA GLN A 77 -25.32 5.30 -20.61
C GLN A 77 -26.06 5.22 -19.26
N TYR A 78 -25.34 4.92 -18.17
CA TYR A 78 -25.92 4.98 -16.83
C TYR A 78 -26.42 6.41 -16.53
N PRO A 79 -27.58 6.59 -15.86
CA PRO A 79 -28.12 7.91 -15.56
C PRO A 79 -27.09 8.84 -14.89
N ASP A 80 -26.37 8.30 -13.91
CA ASP A 80 -25.18 8.91 -13.32
C ASP A 80 -23.94 8.42 -14.09
N LYS A 81 -23.54 9.16 -15.13
CA LYS A 81 -22.50 8.73 -16.07
C LYS A 81 -21.25 8.21 -15.37
N GLY A 82 -20.80 7.00 -15.74
CA GLY A 82 -19.59 6.40 -15.19
C GLY A 82 -19.75 5.76 -13.81
N TYR A 83 -20.91 5.94 -13.14
CA TYR A 83 -21.13 5.46 -11.77
C TYR A 83 -20.85 3.96 -11.57
N PRO A 84 -21.23 3.03 -12.47
CA PRO A 84 -20.92 1.62 -12.28
C PRO A 84 -19.41 1.34 -12.18
N MET A 85 -18.60 2.04 -12.98
CA MET A 85 -17.14 1.94 -12.93
C MET A 85 -16.58 2.57 -11.65
N ILE A 86 -17.07 3.75 -11.26
CA ILE A 86 -16.68 4.42 -10.01
C ILE A 86 -16.95 3.51 -8.81
N GLN A 87 -18.12 2.88 -8.75
CA GLN A 87 -18.50 2.00 -7.67
C GLN A 87 -17.56 0.80 -7.56
N LEU A 88 -17.21 0.19 -8.69
CA LEU A 88 -16.25 -0.91 -8.74
C LEU A 88 -14.85 -0.47 -8.30
N MET A 89 -14.35 0.67 -8.79
CA MET A 89 -13.07 1.24 -8.34
C MET A 89 -13.04 1.53 -6.84
N ASN A 90 -14.15 2.02 -6.29
CA ASN A 90 -14.30 2.26 -4.85
C ASN A 90 -14.21 0.96 -4.04
N LEU A 91 -14.87 -0.10 -4.51
CA LEU A 91 -14.78 -1.43 -3.90
C LEU A 91 -13.35 -1.99 -3.96
N ALA A 92 -12.62 -1.77 -5.06
CA ALA A 92 -11.20 -2.15 -5.14
C ALA A 92 -10.28 -1.28 -4.26
N GLY A 93 -10.75 -0.15 -3.74
CA GLY A 93 -9.98 0.74 -2.86
C GLY A 93 -9.23 1.87 -3.58
N LEU A 94 -9.58 2.20 -4.83
CA LEU A 94 -9.06 3.38 -5.54
C LEU A 94 -9.68 4.70 -5.05
N ILE A 95 -10.76 4.62 -4.25
CA ILE A 95 -11.52 5.75 -3.67
C ILE A 95 -11.63 6.96 -4.60
N PHE A 96 -12.52 6.87 -5.59
CA PHE A 96 -13.07 8.00 -6.32
C PHE A 96 -14.25 8.60 -5.53
N ARG A 97 -14.08 9.83 -5.05
CA ARG A 97 -15.21 10.61 -4.50
C ARG A 97 -15.84 11.41 -5.64
N PRO A 98 -17.17 11.26 -5.88
CA PRO A 98 -17.88 12.07 -6.86
C PRO A 98 -17.95 13.55 -6.46
#